data_AF-N1ZZ45-F1
#
_entry.id   AF-N1ZZ45-F1
#
_cell.length_a   1.000
_cell.length_b   1.000
_cell.length_c   1.000
_cell.angle_alpha   90.00
_cell.angle_beta   90.00
_cell.angle_gamma   90.00
#
_symmetry.space_group_name_H-M   'P 1'
#
loop_
_entity.id
_entity.type
_entity.pdbx_description
1 polymer ?
#
loop_
_entity_poly.entity_id
_entity_poly.type
_entity_poly.pdbx_seq_one_letter_code
_entity_poly.pdbx_strand_id
1 'polypeptide(L)'
;MAKKDYKLVPAADEGVGLYVLDAPMLNETGNPLSYPFGFEPTLHRYRMDMPEKLKMGNNIFVGAMSDVFGAWVPDSWLDEIFAACEKYPVHNYLFLTKNVERYAAYGVPCRLDNMWYGTSITRESEAGRWNQLPAGCRTFVSIEPLLEDIEPEKHNTMFRQVDWVIIGAETGRKKEKVVPAIEWIWKIVKEADQAGIPVFMKDSLIPIIGEGNMRREYPAGLQRKAISAKMEKKLYDSCVSCKAYMKKSMMVALSARSMRGEQPKQFGFMCKECFRKFCEDCSIVMPVLAGLPEHGVTGKADRL
;
A
#
# COMPACT_ATOMS: atom_id res chain seq x y z
N MET A 1 -9.55 -4.82 32.89
CA MET A 1 -8.67 -3.87 32.18
C MET A 1 -8.05 -2.94 33.20
N ALA A 2 -6.72 -2.80 33.27
CA ALA A 2 -6.08 -1.96 34.27
C ALA A 2 -5.83 -0.55 33.72
N LYS A 3 -6.04 0.49 34.52
CA LYS A 3 -5.71 1.90 34.17
C LYS A 3 -4.23 2.13 33.82
N LYS A 4 -3.35 1.15 34.06
CA LYS A 4 -1.93 1.20 33.73
C LYS A 4 -1.65 0.89 32.25
N ASP A 5 -2.61 0.31 31.54
CA ASP A 5 -2.43 -0.21 30.17
C ASP A 5 -2.71 0.86 29.09
N TYR A 6 -3.12 2.07 29.49
CA TYR A 6 -3.42 3.19 28.59
C TYR A 6 -3.20 4.53 29.29
N LYS A 7 -3.09 5.60 28.49
CA LYS A 7 -3.14 6.98 28.97
C LYS A 7 -4.42 7.65 28.45
N LEU A 8 -4.93 8.62 29.20
CA LEU A 8 -5.96 9.53 28.71
C LEU A 8 -5.30 10.88 28.41
N VAL A 9 -5.57 11.40 27.22
CA VAL A 9 -5.13 12.74 26.81
C VAL A 9 -6.34 13.56 26.35
N PRO A 10 -6.32 14.89 26.48
CA PRO A 10 -7.37 15.73 25.92
C PRO A 10 -7.51 15.55 24.41
N ALA A 11 -8.74 15.61 23.90
CA ALA A 11 -8.99 15.79 22.48
C ALA A 11 -8.70 17.24 22.06
N ALA A 12 -8.41 17.46 20.78
CA ALA A 12 -8.06 18.79 20.27
C ALA A 12 -9.26 19.74 20.19
N ASP A 13 -10.48 19.21 20.10
CA ASP A 13 -11.74 19.95 20.08
C ASP A 13 -12.37 20.12 21.47
N GLU A 14 -11.62 19.85 22.54
CA GLU A 14 -12.10 19.83 23.92
C GLU A 14 -13.24 18.83 24.18
N GLY A 15 -13.42 17.86 23.27
CA GLY A 15 -14.38 16.77 23.39
C GLY A 15 -13.97 15.67 24.38
N VAL A 16 -14.49 14.46 24.14
CA VAL A 16 -14.19 13.30 24.99
C VAL A 16 -12.70 12.96 24.90
N GLY A 17 -12.07 12.73 26.07
CA GLY A 17 -10.65 12.38 26.14
C GLY A 17 -10.29 11.15 25.31
N LEU A 18 -9.08 11.15 24.75
CA LEU A 18 -8.59 10.11 23.86
C LEU A 18 -7.81 9.06 24.63
N TYR A 19 -8.10 7.79 24.37
CA TYR A 19 -7.28 6.69 24.88
C TYR A 19 -6.01 6.57 24.06
N VAL A 20 -4.84 6.48 24.72
CA VAL A 20 -3.55 6.27 24.06
C VAL A 20 -2.95 4.95 24.49
N LEU A 21 -2.57 4.14 23.50
CA LEU A 21 -1.98 2.82 23.70
C LEU A 21 -0.54 2.79 23.19
N ASP A 22 0.41 2.75 24.12
CA ASP A 22 1.84 2.56 23.82
C ASP A 22 2.20 1.07 23.60
N ALA A 23 1.29 0.15 23.95
CA ALA A 23 1.39 -1.29 23.72
C ALA A 23 0.00 -1.89 23.37
N PRO A 24 -0.08 -3.02 22.64
CA PRO A 24 -1.36 -3.65 22.36
C PRO A 24 -1.98 -4.23 23.64
N MET A 25 -3.27 -3.98 23.83
CA MET A 25 -4.07 -4.77 24.78
C MET A 25 -4.36 -6.14 24.19
N LEU A 26 -4.23 -7.20 24.98
CA LEU A 26 -4.39 -8.58 24.51
C LEU A 26 -5.71 -9.17 25.04
N ASN A 27 -6.33 -10.05 24.25
CA ASN A 27 -7.43 -10.89 24.71
C ASN A 27 -6.92 -12.08 25.54
N GLU A 28 -7.82 -12.93 26.04
CA GLU A 28 -7.50 -14.10 26.86
C GLU A 28 -6.58 -15.12 26.17
N THR A 29 -6.53 -15.10 24.84
CA THR A 29 -5.67 -15.97 24.02
C THR A 29 -4.32 -15.34 23.67
N GLY A 30 -4.01 -14.16 24.20
CA GLY A 30 -2.77 -13.42 23.94
C GLY A 30 -2.75 -12.67 22.59
N ASN A 31 -3.88 -12.58 21.89
CA ASN A 31 -3.99 -11.86 20.62
C ASN A 31 -4.33 -10.38 20.84
N PRO A 32 -3.73 -9.44 20.08
CA PRO A 32 -4.06 -8.03 20.17
C PRO A 32 -5.54 -7.73 19.88
N LEU A 33 -6.17 -6.96 20.75
CA LEU A 33 -7.51 -6.41 20.56
C LEU A 33 -7.48 -5.26 19.54
N SER A 34 -8.31 -5.35 18.51
CA SER A 34 -8.48 -4.27 17.54
C SER A 34 -9.19 -3.06 18.13
N TYR A 35 -10.21 -3.30 18.97
CA TYR A 35 -11.11 -2.30 19.56
C TYR A 35 -11.21 -2.48 21.09
N PRO A 36 -10.12 -2.22 21.84
CA PRO A 36 -10.09 -2.46 23.29
C PRO A 36 -11.12 -1.65 24.08
N PHE A 37 -11.52 -0.49 23.53
CA PHE A 37 -12.55 0.39 24.11
C PHE A 37 -13.77 0.51 23.18
N GLY A 38 -14.06 -0.51 22.38
CA GLY A 38 -15.12 -0.43 21.37
C GLY A 38 -14.79 0.64 20.31
N PHE A 39 -15.75 1.52 20.02
CA PHE A 39 -15.59 2.61 19.04
C PHE A 39 -15.19 3.95 19.67
N GLU A 40 -14.81 3.96 20.95
CA GLU A 40 -14.27 5.16 21.58
C GLU A 40 -12.97 5.60 20.89
N PRO A 41 -12.75 6.92 20.70
CA PRO A 41 -11.54 7.44 20.08
C PRO A 41 -10.26 6.93 20.77
N THR A 42 -9.48 6.14 20.02
CA THR A 42 -8.29 5.45 20.54
C THR A 42 -7.10 5.64 19.61
N LEU A 43 -6.03 6.22 20.15
CA LEU A 43 -4.74 6.45 19.50
C LEU A 43 -3.81 5.25 19.75
N HIS A 44 -3.57 4.45 18.71
CA HIS A 44 -2.76 3.22 18.79
C HIS A 44 -1.28 3.47 18.50
N ARG A 45 -0.54 4.10 19.43
CA ARG A 45 0.86 4.54 19.21
C ARG A 45 1.80 3.40 18.82
N TYR A 46 1.60 2.22 19.41
CA TYR A 46 2.38 1.02 19.07
C TYR A 46 2.27 0.59 17.59
N ARG A 47 1.31 1.13 16.82
CA ARG A 47 1.14 0.83 15.39
C ARG A 47 1.98 1.71 14.46
N MET A 48 2.63 2.77 14.97
CA MET A 48 3.47 3.63 14.12
C MET A 48 4.66 2.90 13.49
N ASP A 49 5.17 1.84 14.13
CA ASP A 49 6.24 0.98 13.58
C ASP A 49 5.71 -0.23 12.78
N MET A 50 4.40 -0.32 12.53
CA MET A 50 3.87 -1.38 11.64
C MET A 50 4.48 -1.38 10.24
N PRO A 51 4.72 -0.24 9.57
CA PRO A 51 5.31 -0.23 8.24
C PRO A 51 6.67 -0.95 8.18
N GLU A 52 7.50 -0.84 9.23
CA GLU A 52 8.79 -1.54 9.31
C GLU A 52 8.68 -3.07 9.17
N LYS A 53 7.56 -3.62 9.65
CA LYS A 53 7.32 -5.06 9.68
C LYS A 53 6.89 -5.59 8.31
N LEU A 54 6.52 -4.71 7.39
CA LEU A 54 6.09 -5.07 6.04
C LEU A 54 7.28 -5.39 5.14
N LYS A 55 7.16 -6.49 4.41
CA LYS A 55 8.25 -7.04 3.58
C LYS A 55 8.45 -6.26 2.27
N MET A 56 7.43 -5.60 1.78
CA MET A 56 7.46 -4.90 0.49
C MET A 56 6.69 -3.59 0.60
N GLY A 57 6.89 -2.71 -0.37
CA GLY A 57 6.05 -1.52 -0.55
C GLY A 57 4.59 -1.93 -0.59
N ASN A 58 3.77 -1.22 0.18
CA ASN A 58 2.34 -1.46 0.32
C ASN A 58 1.63 -0.12 0.18
N ASN A 59 0.39 -0.17 -0.29
CA ASN A 59 -0.53 0.95 -0.20
C ASN A 59 -1.25 0.84 1.15
N ILE A 60 -0.96 1.75 2.07
CA ILE A 60 -1.42 1.74 3.46
C ILE A 60 -2.48 2.83 3.60
N PHE A 61 -3.72 2.42 3.90
CA PHE A 61 -4.77 3.35 4.26
C PHE A 61 -4.60 3.77 5.73
N VAL A 62 -4.27 5.03 5.95
CA VAL A 62 -3.98 5.55 7.29
C VAL A 62 -5.28 5.90 7.99
N GLY A 63 -5.45 5.38 9.21
CA GLY A 63 -6.68 5.59 9.98
C GLY A 63 -7.89 4.83 9.43
N ALA A 64 -7.72 3.59 8.96
CA ALA A 64 -8.87 2.75 8.59
C ALA A 64 -9.93 2.75 9.71
N MET A 65 -11.20 2.97 9.35
CA MET A 65 -12.34 3.15 10.26
C MET A 65 -12.33 4.45 11.09
N SER A 66 -11.46 5.41 10.78
CA SER A 66 -11.35 6.70 11.44
C SER A 66 -11.08 7.80 10.42
N ASP A 67 -11.13 9.04 10.86
CA ASP A 67 -10.70 10.21 10.09
C ASP A 67 -9.59 10.88 10.91
N VAL A 68 -8.32 10.70 10.49
CA VAL A 68 -7.16 11.22 11.23
C VAL A 68 -7.07 12.75 11.19
N PHE A 69 -7.88 13.40 10.36
CA PHE A 69 -7.99 14.85 10.26
C PHE A 69 -9.27 15.38 10.93
N GLY A 70 -9.99 14.55 11.68
CA GLY A 70 -11.12 15.01 12.50
C GLY A 70 -10.68 16.06 13.52
N ALA A 71 -11.56 17.01 13.84
CA ALA A 71 -11.27 18.11 14.76
C ALA A 71 -10.78 17.65 16.14
N TRP A 72 -11.17 16.45 16.59
CA TRP A 72 -10.76 15.84 17.85
C TRP A 72 -9.30 15.36 17.87
N VAL A 73 -8.64 15.22 16.72
CA VAL A 73 -7.26 14.69 16.61
C VAL A 73 -6.24 15.80 16.86
N PRO A 74 -5.34 15.67 17.86
CA PRO A 74 -4.27 16.63 18.10
C PRO A 74 -3.23 16.66 16.97
N ASP A 75 -2.71 17.86 16.67
CA ASP A 75 -1.65 18.02 15.67
C ASP A 75 -0.39 17.23 16.02
N SER A 76 -0.08 17.09 17.32
CA SER A 76 1.03 16.24 17.79
C SER A 76 0.88 14.77 17.40
N TRP A 77 -0.35 14.29 17.21
CA TRP A 77 -0.60 12.95 16.71
C TRP A 77 -0.37 12.85 15.20
N LEU A 78 -0.75 13.88 14.45
CA LEU A 78 -0.44 13.99 13.03
C LEU A 78 1.08 14.05 12.80
N ASP A 79 1.82 14.80 13.62
CA ASP A 79 3.29 14.87 13.59
C ASP A 79 3.90 13.46 13.64
N GLU A 80 3.43 12.62 14.55
CA GLU A 80 3.93 11.24 14.70
C GLU A 80 3.55 10.34 13.52
N ILE A 81 2.33 10.48 12.98
CA ILE A 81 1.91 9.77 11.78
C ILE A 81 2.83 10.13 10.61
N PHE A 82 3.04 11.43 10.36
CA PHE A 82 3.86 11.87 9.25
C PHE A 82 5.33 11.50 9.44
N ALA A 83 5.88 11.61 10.65
CA ALA A 83 7.22 11.15 10.96
C ALA A 83 7.40 9.65 10.64
N ALA A 84 6.41 8.81 10.96
CA ALA A 84 6.43 7.39 10.59
C ALA A 84 6.35 7.17 9.07
N CYS A 85 5.51 7.94 8.37
CA CYS A 85 5.38 7.85 6.91
C CYS A 85 6.67 8.25 6.18
N GLU A 86 7.36 9.29 6.68
CA GLU A 86 8.64 9.75 6.15
C GLU A 86 9.79 8.78 6.45
N LYS A 87 9.74 8.11 7.62
CA LYS A 87 10.73 7.10 8.01
C LYS A 87 10.70 5.87 7.09
N TYR A 88 9.55 5.53 6.52
CA TYR A 88 9.38 4.33 5.69
C TYR A 88 8.85 4.65 4.26
N PRO A 89 9.62 5.35 3.42
CA PRO A 89 9.16 5.87 2.13
C PRO A 89 8.94 4.80 1.04
N VAL A 90 9.23 3.54 1.37
CA VAL A 90 8.97 2.38 0.49
C VAL A 90 7.47 2.08 0.36
N HIS A 91 6.66 2.56 1.31
CA HIS A 91 5.20 2.42 1.28
C HIS A 91 4.54 3.68 0.77
N ASN A 92 3.35 3.52 0.17
CA ASN A 92 2.44 4.62 -0.09
C ASN A 92 1.44 4.72 1.05
N TYR A 93 1.06 5.95 1.42
CA TYR A 93 0.14 6.26 2.51
C TYR A 93 -1.05 7.01 1.94
N LEU A 94 -2.25 6.48 2.16
CA LEU A 94 -3.50 7.03 1.69
C LEU A 94 -4.24 7.63 2.87
N PHE A 95 -4.41 8.94 2.84
CA PHE A 95 -5.16 9.72 3.80
C PHE A 95 -6.50 10.09 3.17
N LEU A 96 -7.61 9.78 3.83
CA LEU A 96 -8.95 10.13 3.37
C LEU A 96 -9.69 10.85 4.49
N THR A 97 -10.23 12.03 4.22
CA THR A 97 -10.93 12.83 5.22
C THR A 97 -12.22 13.48 4.68
N LYS A 98 -13.16 13.74 5.58
CA LYS A 98 -14.30 14.63 5.33
C LYS A 98 -14.04 16.07 5.80
N ASN A 99 -12.98 16.29 6.59
CA ASN A 99 -12.56 17.55 7.18
C ASN A 99 -11.39 18.14 6.34
N VAL A 100 -11.64 18.37 5.06
CA VAL A 100 -10.62 18.74 4.07
C VAL A 100 -9.88 20.03 4.38
N GLU A 101 -10.54 20.97 5.06
CA GLU A 101 -9.97 22.21 5.57
C GLU A 101 -8.79 21.95 6.52
N ARG A 102 -8.77 20.80 7.19
CA ARG A 102 -7.70 20.42 8.12
C ARG A 102 -6.38 20.16 7.38
N TYR A 103 -6.40 19.77 6.11
CA TYR A 103 -5.18 19.63 5.32
C TYR A 103 -4.41 20.95 5.23
N ALA A 104 -5.13 22.04 4.94
CA ALA A 104 -4.55 23.37 4.84
C ALA A 104 -4.21 23.95 6.23
N ALA A 105 -5.09 23.77 7.22
CA ALA A 105 -4.87 24.27 8.57
C ALA A 105 -3.62 23.64 9.24
N TYR A 106 -3.41 22.34 9.03
CA TYR A 106 -2.23 21.64 9.53
C TYR A 106 -0.98 21.92 8.67
N GLY A 107 -1.13 22.03 7.35
CA GLY A 107 -0.01 22.17 6.42
C GLY A 107 0.63 20.83 6.08
N VAL A 108 -0.13 19.93 5.47
CA VAL A 108 0.35 18.57 5.17
C VAL A 108 1.60 18.53 4.28
N PRO A 109 2.53 17.58 4.51
CA PRO A 109 3.77 17.48 3.75
C PRO A 109 3.54 16.92 2.35
N CYS A 110 4.05 17.60 1.33
CA CYS A 110 3.94 17.17 -0.08
C CYS A 110 5.30 16.92 -0.74
N ARG A 111 6.34 16.81 0.07
CA ARG A 111 7.73 16.64 -0.38
C ARG A 111 8.04 15.24 -0.93
N LEU A 112 7.26 14.22 -0.54
CA LEU A 112 7.44 12.84 -0.98
C LEU A 112 6.25 12.40 -1.82
N ASP A 113 6.51 11.71 -2.93
CA ASP A 113 5.49 11.15 -3.83
C ASP A 113 4.65 10.00 -3.23
N ASN A 114 4.98 9.57 -2.00
CA ASN A 114 4.38 8.40 -1.38
C ASN A 114 3.20 8.73 -0.45
N MET A 115 2.80 10.00 -0.33
CA MET A 115 1.65 10.43 0.48
C MET A 115 0.53 10.93 -0.42
N TRP A 116 -0.65 10.34 -0.27
CA TRP A 116 -1.84 10.59 -1.07
C TRP A 116 -2.94 11.16 -0.19
N TYR A 117 -3.43 12.35 -0.54
CA TYR A 117 -4.43 13.09 0.22
C TYR A 117 -5.76 13.09 -0.52
N GLY A 118 -6.81 12.62 0.13
CA GLY A 118 -8.10 12.52 -0.52
C GLY A 118 -9.26 12.89 0.34
N THR A 119 -10.39 13.07 -0.33
CA THR A 119 -11.66 13.37 0.32
C THR A 119 -12.77 12.44 -0.12
N SER A 120 -13.71 12.19 0.80
CA SER A 120 -14.95 11.49 0.50
C SER A 120 -16.02 12.49 0.04
N ILE A 121 -16.63 12.17 -1.09
CA ILE A 121 -17.80 12.87 -1.62
C ILE A 121 -18.89 11.84 -1.83
N THR A 122 -20.05 12.07 -1.25
CA THR A 122 -21.20 11.18 -1.40
C THR A 122 -22.33 11.84 -2.18
N ARG A 123 -22.29 13.17 -2.27
CA ARG A 123 -23.33 14.05 -2.79
C ARG A 123 -22.75 15.24 -3.53
N GLU A 124 -23.49 15.78 -4.50
CA GLU A 124 -23.15 16.95 -5.30
C GLU A 124 -23.00 18.20 -4.43
N SER A 125 -23.79 18.31 -3.36
CA SER A 125 -23.60 19.37 -2.35
C SER A 125 -22.21 19.34 -1.68
N GLU A 126 -21.51 18.21 -1.72
CA GLU A 126 -20.16 18.03 -1.17
C GLU A 126 -19.06 18.15 -2.24
N ALA A 127 -19.42 18.30 -3.52
CA ALA A 127 -18.50 18.43 -4.65
C ALA A 127 -17.42 19.50 -4.43
N GLY A 128 -17.78 20.60 -3.75
CA GLY A 128 -16.84 21.69 -3.42
C GLY A 128 -15.62 21.26 -2.61
N ARG A 129 -15.61 20.07 -1.98
CA ARG A 129 -14.43 19.54 -1.26
C ARG A 129 -13.24 19.28 -2.19
N TRP A 130 -13.45 19.06 -3.48
CA TRP A 130 -12.37 18.98 -4.47
C TRP A 130 -11.42 20.17 -4.41
N ASN A 131 -11.99 21.34 -4.22
CA ASN A 131 -11.27 22.61 -4.26
C ASN A 131 -10.38 22.83 -3.05
N GLN A 132 -10.50 21.97 -2.04
CA GLN A 132 -9.80 22.08 -0.76
C GLN A 132 -8.70 21.01 -0.60
N LEU A 133 -8.50 20.17 -1.62
CA LEU A 133 -7.38 19.25 -1.66
C LEU A 133 -6.06 20.01 -1.75
N PRO A 134 -5.00 19.54 -1.08
CA PRO A 134 -3.76 20.29 -0.97
C PRO A 134 -3.03 20.34 -2.32
N ALA A 135 -2.75 21.56 -2.79
CA ALA A 135 -2.11 21.78 -4.08
C ALA A 135 -0.65 21.30 -4.10
N GLY A 136 -0.21 20.74 -5.24
CA GLY A 136 1.15 20.23 -5.42
C GLY A 136 1.42 18.86 -4.76
N CYS A 137 0.39 18.23 -4.20
CA CYS A 137 0.45 16.93 -3.56
C CYS A 137 -0.18 15.87 -4.47
N ARG A 138 0.03 14.58 -4.15
CA ARG A 138 -0.77 13.51 -4.77
C ARG A 138 -2.15 13.52 -4.15
N THR A 139 -3.18 13.59 -4.96
CA THR A 139 -4.56 13.73 -4.49
C THR A 139 -5.50 12.72 -5.09
N PHE A 140 -6.56 12.38 -4.36
CA PHE A 140 -7.59 11.49 -4.87
C PHE A 140 -8.97 11.82 -4.30
N VAL A 141 -10.01 11.32 -4.96
CA VAL A 141 -11.39 11.49 -4.51
C VAL A 141 -12.03 10.13 -4.38
N SER A 142 -12.65 9.90 -3.23
CA SER A 142 -13.50 8.74 -3.03
C SER A 142 -14.95 9.15 -3.14
N ILE A 143 -15.55 8.90 -4.31
CA ILE A 143 -16.97 9.08 -4.55
C ILE A 143 -17.71 7.84 -4.05
N GLU A 144 -17.84 7.75 -2.71
CA GLU A 144 -18.34 6.57 -2.05
C GLU A 144 -18.94 6.84 -0.66
N PRO A 145 -20.16 6.33 -0.38
CA PRO A 145 -21.07 5.79 -1.38
C PRO A 145 -21.55 6.90 -2.34
N LEU A 146 -21.71 6.59 -3.63
CA LEU A 146 -22.33 7.48 -4.60
C LEU A 146 -23.86 7.53 -4.33
N LEU A 147 -24.33 8.58 -3.66
CA LEU A 147 -25.73 8.68 -3.20
C LEU A 147 -26.63 9.56 -4.08
N GLU A 148 -26.07 10.30 -5.02
CA GLU A 148 -26.80 11.10 -6.01
C GLU A 148 -25.95 11.33 -7.26
N ASP A 149 -26.54 11.93 -8.28
CA ASP A 149 -25.84 12.34 -9.48
C ASP A 149 -24.81 13.42 -9.14
N ILE A 150 -23.54 13.12 -9.36
CA ILE A 150 -22.44 14.08 -9.24
C ILE A 150 -22.21 14.66 -10.63
N GLU A 151 -22.07 15.98 -10.74
CA GLU A 151 -21.95 16.70 -12.01
C GLU A 151 -20.51 17.20 -12.23
N PRO A 152 -19.51 16.31 -12.44
CA PRO A 152 -18.09 16.68 -12.55
C PRO A 152 -17.79 17.71 -13.64
N GLU A 153 -18.62 17.77 -14.70
CA GLU A 153 -18.54 18.76 -15.76
C GLU A 153 -18.74 20.21 -15.25
N LYS A 154 -19.50 20.41 -14.16
CA LYS A 154 -19.64 21.73 -13.51
C LYS A 154 -18.40 22.12 -12.72
N HIS A 155 -17.57 21.13 -12.38
CA HIS A 155 -16.35 21.28 -11.57
C HIS A 155 -15.08 21.00 -12.38
N ASN A 156 -15.20 20.97 -13.72
CA ASN A 156 -14.21 20.48 -14.68
C ASN A 156 -12.76 20.94 -14.42
N THR A 157 -12.54 22.22 -14.10
CA THR A 157 -11.19 22.75 -13.83
C THR A 157 -10.51 22.07 -12.65
N MET A 158 -11.27 21.74 -11.61
CA MET A 158 -10.75 21.20 -10.35
C MET A 158 -10.86 19.67 -10.31
N PHE A 159 -11.86 19.11 -10.99
CA PHE A 159 -11.92 17.68 -11.29
C PHE A 159 -10.66 17.22 -12.05
N ARG A 160 -10.15 18.03 -12.98
CA ARG A 160 -8.90 17.76 -13.71
C ARG A 160 -7.62 17.83 -12.86
N GLN A 161 -7.70 18.28 -11.60
CA GLN A 161 -6.54 18.45 -10.73
C GLN A 161 -6.30 17.26 -9.79
N VAL A 162 -7.20 16.29 -9.76
CA VAL A 162 -7.03 15.10 -8.92
C VAL A 162 -6.26 14.01 -9.67
N ASP A 163 -5.40 13.27 -8.96
CA ASP A 163 -4.60 12.21 -9.59
C ASP A 163 -5.35 10.87 -9.71
N TRP A 164 -6.48 10.71 -9.00
CA TRP A 164 -7.21 9.44 -8.94
C TRP A 164 -8.66 9.59 -8.48
N VAL A 165 -9.57 8.82 -9.07
CA VAL A 165 -10.97 8.74 -8.66
C VAL A 165 -11.32 7.31 -8.25
N ILE A 166 -11.94 7.17 -7.08
CA ILE A 166 -12.53 5.93 -6.58
C ILE A 166 -14.05 6.08 -6.61
N ILE A 167 -14.77 5.06 -7.10
CA ILE A 167 -16.24 5.05 -7.13
C ILE A 167 -16.75 3.80 -6.42
N GLY A 168 -17.75 3.95 -5.55
CA GLY A 168 -18.40 2.83 -4.89
C GLY A 168 -19.86 3.11 -4.56
N ALA A 169 -20.68 2.06 -4.57
CA ALA A 169 -22.06 2.11 -4.07
C ALA A 169 -22.14 1.81 -2.57
N GLU A 170 -23.24 2.21 -1.94
CA GLU A 170 -23.55 1.85 -0.55
C GLU A 170 -23.61 0.33 -0.38
N THR A 171 -22.95 -0.16 0.67
CA THR A 171 -22.90 -1.59 1.02
C THR A 171 -23.76 -1.87 2.25
N GLY A 172 -24.19 -3.13 2.41
CA GLY A 172 -25.04 -3.57 3.52
C GLY A 172 -26.50 -3.86 3.12
N ARG A 173 -27.30 -4.27 4.10
CA ARG A 173 -28.68 -4.76 3.93
C ARG A 173 -29.77 -3.74 4.30
N LYS A 174 -29.43 -2.44 4.37
CA LYS A 174 -30.42 -1.40 4.68
C LYS A 174 -31.50 -1.36 3.61
N LYS A 175 -32.76 -1.25 4.05
CA LYS A 175 -33.95 -1.27 3.18
C LYS A 175 -34.03 -0.05 2.27
N GLU A 176 -33.51 1.10 2.73
CA GLU A 176 -33.56 2.40 2.04
C GLU A 176 -32.20 2.78 1.43
N LYS A 177 -31.40 1.79 1.02
CA LYS A 177 -30.10 2.05 0.38
C LYS A 177 -30.29 2.74 -0.96
N VAL A 178 -29.42 3.69 -1.27
CA VAL A 178 -29.37 4.26 -2.61
C VAL A 178 -28.61 3.30 -3.53
N VAL A 179 -29.23 2.95 -4.66
CA VAL A 179 -28.55 2.26 -5.75
C VAL A 179 -28.24 3.30 -6.82
N PRO A 180 -26.96 3.62 -7.07
CA PRO A 180 -26.58 4.58 -8.10
C PRO A 180 -27.16 4.20 -9.47
N ALA A 181 -27.65 5.20 -10.20
CA ALA A 181 -27.96 5.02 -11.61
C ALA A 181 -26.65 4.78 -12.40
N ILE A 182 -26.70 3.90 -13.40
CA ILE A 182 -25.53 3.55 -14.20
C ILE A 182 -24.98 4.77 -14.96
N GLU A 183 -25.86 5.70 -15.34
CA GLU A 183 -25.55 6.94 -16.03
C GLU A 183 -24.68 7.87 -15.16
N TRP A 184 -24.91 7.92 -13.84
CA TRP A 184 -24.11 8.73 -12.91
C TRP A 184 -22.65 8.25 -12.90
N ILE A 185 -22.47 6.92 -12.90
CA ILE A 185 -21.14 6.29 -12.92
C ILE A 185 -20.44 6.63 -14.23
N TRP A 186 -21.12 6.45 -15.37
CA TRP A 186 -20.52 6.72 -16.68
C TRP A 186 -20.23 8.19 -16.93
N LYS A 187 -20.99 9.11 -16.33
CA LYS A 187 -20.69 10.54 -16.36
C LYS A 187 -19.33 10.83 -15.72
N ILE A 188 -19.09 10.30 -14.51
CA ILE A 188 -17.81 10.44 -13.81
C ILE A 188 -16.67 9.81 -14.61
N VAL A 189 -16.87 8.60 -15.14
CA VAL A 189 -15.85 7.91 -15.95
C VAL A 189 -15.51 8.69 -17.22
N LYS A 190 -16.52 9.23 -17.91
CA LYS A 190 -16.32 10.02 -19.13
C LYS A 190 -15.45 11.25 -18.88
N GLU A 191 -15.69 11.99 -17.79
CA GLU A 191 -14.85 13.14 -17.45
C GLU A 191 -13.45 12.71 -17.00
N ALA A 192 -13.33 11.61 -16.25
CA ALA A 192 -12.02 11.06 -15.87
C ALA A 192 -11.19 10.65 -17.10
N ASP A 193 -11.81 9.97 -18.07
CA ASP A 193 -11.16 9.54 -19.31
C ASP A 193 -10.70 10.75 -20.15
N GLN A 194 -11.52 11.81 -20.26
CA GLN A 194 -11.12 13.06 -20.93
C GLN A 194 -9.93 13.75 -20.26
N ALA A 195 -9.82 13.61 -18.94
CA ALA A 195 -8.73 14.18 -18.14
C ALA A 195 -7.51 13.26 -18.03
N GLY A 196 -7.60 12.00 -18.50
CA GLY A 196 -6.55 11.00 -18.31
C GLY A 196 -6.37 10.53 -16.86
N ILE A 197 -7.42 10.66 -16.04
CA ILE A 197 -7.40 10.31 -14.61
C ILE A 197 -7.78 8.82 -14.44
N PRO A 198 -6.97 8.01 -13.76
CA PRO A 198 -7.29 6.61 -13.50
C PRO A 198 -8.56 6.48 -12.64
N VAL A 199 -9.37 5.47 -12.92
CA VAL A 199 -10.59 5.16 -12.14
C VAL A 199 -10.51 3.79 -11.47
N PHE A 200 -10.77 3.76 -10.16
CA PHE A 200 -10.96 2.52 -9.41
C PHE A 200 -12.41 2.36 -8.95
N MET A 201 -13.09 1.37 -9.50
CA MET A 201 -14.44 0.98 -9.09
C MET A 201 -14.35 -0.09 -8.01
N LYS A 202 -15.10 0.08 -6.92
CA LYS A 202 -15.21 -0.92 -5.85
C LYS A 202 -16.20 -2.02 -6.20
N ASP A 203 -16.04 -3.19 -5.58
CA ASP A 203 -16.87 -4.39 -5.83
C ASP A 203 -18.36 -4.14 -5.62
N SER A 204 -18.71 -3.14 -4.79
CA SER A 204 -20.10 -2.70 -4.59
C SER A 204 -20.79 -2.24 -5.87
N LEU A 205 -20.05 -1.91 -6.94
CA LEU A 205 -20.60 -1.54 -8.25
C LEU A 205 -20.87 -2.73 -9.18
N ILE A 206 -20.32 -3.92 -8.90
CA ILE A 206 -20.49 -5.11 -9.77
C ILE A 206 -21.97 -5.41 -10.08
N PRO A 207 -22.92 -5.35 -9.12
CA PRO A 207 -24.33 -5.59 -9.41
C PRO A 207 -25.00 -4.54 -10.31
N ILE A 208 -24.37 -3.37 -10.50
CA ILE A 208 -24.91 -2.22 -11.24
C ILE A 208 -24.35 -2.18 -12.65
N ILE A 209 -23.02 -2.28 -12.77
CA ILE A 209 -22.33 -2.11 -14.07
C ILE A 209 -21.87 -3.44 -14.69
N GLY A 210 -21.87 -4.53 -13.93
CA GLY A 210 -21.36 -5.84 -14.36
C GLY A 210 -19.83 -5.95 -14.26
N GLU A 211 -19.34 -7.18 -14.01
CA GLU A 211 -17.92 -7.44 -13.78
C GLU A 211 -17.02 -7.04 -14.97
N GLY A 212 -17.48 -7.28 -16.20
CA GLY A 212 -16.74 -6.94 -17.42
C GLY A 212 -16.55 -5.44 -17.66
N ASN A 213 -17.31 -4.58 -16.98
CA ASN A 213 -17.24 -3.12 -17.13
C ASN A 213 -16.50 -2.45 -15.96
N MET A 214 -15.96 -3.22 -15.02
CA MET A 214 -15.24 -2.70 -13.85
C MET A 214 -13.89 -2.09 -14.26
N ARG A 215 -13.65 -0.84 -13.87
CA ARG A 215 -12.33 -0.18 -13.95
C ARG A 215 -11.56 -0.41 -12.66
N ARG A 216 -10.31 -0.88 -12.73
CA ARG A 216 -9.45 -1.21 -11.57
C ARG A 216 -8.10 -0.51 -11.64
N GLU A 217 -8.12 0.73 -12.07
CA GLU A 217 -6.90 1.48 -12.37
C GLU A 217 -6.35 2.10 -11.10
N TYR A 218 -5.05 1.89 -10.89
CA TYR A 218 -4.27 2.59 -9.90
C TYR A 218 -3.37 3.60 -10.61
N PRO A 219 -3.15 4.80 -10.05
CA PRO A 219 -2.10 5.71 -10.51
C PRO A 219 -0.73 5.04 -10.49
N ALA A 220 0.18 5.47 -11.36
CA ALA A 220 1.52 4.89 -11.48
C ALA A 220 2.30 4.86 -10.14
N GLY A 221 2.11 5.87 -9.27
CA GLY A 221 2.72 5.90 -7.93
C GLY A 221 2.24 4.76 -7.02
N LEU A 222 0.97 4.35 -7.13
CA LEU A 222 0.35 3.29 -6.32
C LEU A 222 0.59 1.88 -6.87
N GLN A 223 1.14 1.75 -8.09
CA GLN A 223 1.51 0.46 -8.67
C GLN A 223 2.93 -0.02 -8.27
N ARG A 224 3.74 0.86 -7.65
CA ARG A 224 5.14 0.57 -7.34
C ARG A 224 5.25 -0.52 -6.27
N LYS A 225 5.85 -1.66 -6.64
CA LYS A 225 6.31 -2.70 -5.70
C LYS A 225 7.78 -2.47 -5.36
N ALA A 226 8.06 -1.49 -4.53
CA ALA A 226 9.41 -1.31 -4.00
C ALA A 226 9.75 -2.44 -3.01
N ILE A 227 10.96 -2.97 -3.04
CA ILE A 227 11.41 -4.02 -2.10
C ILE A 227 11.97 -3.31 -0.87
N SER A 228 11.56 -3.69 0.35
CA SER A 228 12.13 -3.06 1.55
C SER A 228 13.62 -3.44 1.70
N ALA A 229 14.43 -2.57 2.30
CA ALA A 229 15.87 -2.82 2.48
C ALA A 229 16.14 -4.16 3.20
N LYS A 230 15.27 -4.56 4.13
CA LYS A 230 15.31 -5.86 4.81
C LYS A 230 15.11 -7.02 3.83
N MET A 231 14.12 -6.91 2.95
CA MET A 231 13.88 -7.94 1.94
C MET A 231 14.91 -7.93 0.83
N GLU A 232 15.46 -6.78 0.46
CA GLU A 232 16.55 -6.68 -0.50
C GLU A 232 17.78 -7.46 0.00
N LYS A 233 18.24 -7.22 1.24
CA LYS A 233 19.31 -8.03 1.87
C LYS A 233 18.98 -9.53 1.94
N LYS A 234 17.70 -9.87 2.10
CA LYS A 234 17.26 -11.26 2.12
C LYS A 234 17.29 -11.90 0.74
N LEU A 235 16.83 -11.20 -0.30
CA LEU A 235 16.57 -11.74 -1.64
C LEU A 235 17.75 -11.57 -2.60
N TYR A 236 18.64 -10.61 -2.37
CA TYR A 236 19.74 -10.27 -3.26
C TYR A 236 21.08 -10.50 -2.56
N ASP A 237 22.09 -10.83 -3.34
CA ASP A 237 23.48 -10.95 -2.91
C ASP A 237 24.41 -10.62 -4.07
N SER A 238 25.71 -10.56 -3.78
CA SER A 238 26.73 -10.44 -4.82
C SER A 238 27.29 -11.82 -5.18
N CYS A 239 27.50 -12.06 -6.48
CA CYS A 239 28.25 -13.22 -6.93
C CYS A 239 29.65 -13.22 -6.28
N VAL A 240 30.06 -14.33 -5.65
CA VAL A 240 31.35 -14.40 -4.96
C VAL A 240 32.55 -14.20 -5.90
N SER A 241 32.39 -14.54 -7.19
CA SER A 241 33.42 -14.44 -8.22
C SER A 241 33.42 -13.05 -8.88
N CYS A 242 32.40 -12.72 -9.70
CA CYS A 242 32.38 -11.47 -10.45
C CYS A 242 31.83 -10.25 -9.71
N LYS A 243 31.37 -10.40 -8.45
CA LYS A 243 30.76 -9.35 -7.63
C LYS A 243 29.48 -8.70 -8.18
N ALA A 244 28.92 -9.22 -9.28
CA ALA A 244 27.64 -8.76 -9.79
C ALA A 244 26.53 -8.93 -8.74
N TYR A 245 25.79 -7.85 -8.48
CA TYR A 245 24.68 -7.84 -7.52
C TYR A 245 23.37 -8.27 -8.18
N MET A 246 22.77 -9.35 -7.71
CA MET A 246 21.54 -9.89 -8.31
C MET A 246 20.72 -10.73 -7.33
N LYS A 247 19.51 -11.14 -7.76
CA LYS A 247 18.66 -12.00 -6.94
C LYS A 247 19.35 -13.34 -6.68
N LYS A 248 19.35 -13.78 -5.43
CA LYS A 248 19.85 -15.09 -4.99
C LYS A 248 19.22 -16.25 -5.77
N SER A 249 17.94 -16.12 -6.15
CA SER A 249 17.22 -17.10 -6.99
C SER A 249 17.75 -17.22 -8.42
N MET A 250 18.54 -16.26 -8.89
CA MET A 250 19.19 -16.28 -10.21
C MET A 250 20.63 -16.82 -10.14
N MET A 251 21.11 -17.16 -8.95
CA MET A 251 22.46 -17.65 -8.69
C MET A 251 22.44 -19.09 -8.19
N VAL A 252 23.59 -19.74 -8.25
CA VAL A 252 23.84 -21.04 -7.63
C VAL A 252 24.29 -20.81 -6.20
N ALA A 253 23.63 -21.47 -5.24
CA ALA A 253 24.05 -21.45 -3.84
C ALA A 253 25.27 -22.35 -3.63
N LEU A 254 26.31 -21.82 -2.99
CA LEU A 254 27.51 -22.57 -2.64
C LEU A 254 27.44 -23.01 -1.19
N SER A 255 27.60 -24.31 -0.96
CA SER A 255 27.53 -24.91 0.36
C SER A 255 28.67 -25.91 0.57
N ALA A 256 29.18 -26.00 1.80
CA ALA A 256 30.26 -26.90 2.17
C ALA A 256 29.97 -27.60 3.50
N ARG A 257 30.56 -28.78 3.70
CA ARG A 257 30.56 -29.54 4.95
C ARG A 257 31.90 -30.23 5.14
N SER A 258 32.30 -30.43 6.39
CA SER A 258 33.58 -31.06 6.71
C SER A 258 33.47 -32.58 6.76
N MET A 259 32.31 -33.11 7.18
CA MET A 259 32.07 -34.55 7.29
C MET A 259 30.86 -35.02 6.49
N ARG A 260 30.92 -36.27 6.02
CA ARG A 260 29.77 -36.94 5.37
C ARG A 260 28.66 -37.15 6.40
N GLY A 261 27.43 -36.80 6.02
CA GLY A 261 26.26 -36.88 6.92
C GLY A 261 25.94 -35.58 7.64
N GLU A 262 26.84 -34.60 7.66
CA GLU A 262 26.54 -33.28 8.18
C GLU A 262 25.62 -32.48 7.25
N GLN A 263 24.84 -31.60 7.87
CA GLN A 263 24.09 -30.56 7.18
C GLN A 263 25.07 -29.56 6.56
N PRO A 264 25.07 -29.38 5.22
CA PRO A 264 25.98 -28.45 4.57
C PRO A 264 25.63 -27.01 4.93
N LYS A 265 26.67 -26.21 5.24
CA LYS A 265 26.54 -24.78 5.53
C LYS A 265 26.71 -23.99 4.24
N GLN A 266 25.74 -23.12 3.96
CA GLN A 266 25.84 -22.18 2.85
C GLN A 266 26.87 -21.09 3.19
N PHE A 267 27.79 -20.84 2.26
CA PHE A 267 28.84 -19.81 2.44
C PHE A 267 28.84 -18.74 1.35
N GLY A 268 28.03 -18.88 0.29
CA GLY A 268 27.91 -17.83 -0.73
C GLY A 268 26.98 -18.18 -1.88
N PHE A 269 26.98 -17.28 -2.88
CA PHE A 269 26.25 -17.43 -4.13
C PHE A 269 27.17 -17.13 -5.32
N MET A 270 27.02 -17.85 -6.42
CA MET A 270 27.76 -17.63 -7.65
C MET A 270 26.79 -17.50 -8.82
N CYS A 271 26.96 -16.49 -9.69
CA CYS A 271 26.11 -16.37 -10.87
C CYS A 271 26.31 -17.58 -11.80
N LYS A 272 25.29 -17.87 -12.61
CA LYS A 272 25.24 -19.05 -13.49
C LYS A 272 26.44 -19.14 -14.44
N GLU A 273 26.89 -18.01 -14.96
CA GLU A 273 28.06 -17.93 -15.85
C GLU A 273 29.37 -18.22 -15.11
N CYS A 274 29.60 -17.58 -13.96
CA CYS A 274 30.77 -17.85 -13.13
C CYS A 274 30.79 -19.30 -12.64
N PHE A 275 29.63 -19.88 -12.32
CA PHE A 275 29.53 -21.27 -11.89
C PHE A 275 29.89 -22.24 -13.01
N ARG A 276 29.42 -21.99 -14.24
CA ARG A 276 29.81 -22.79 -15.41
C ARG A 276 31.33 -22.75 -15.61
N LYS A 277 31.91 -21.54 -15.61
CA LYS A 277 33.36 -21.37 -15.74
C LYS A 277 34.13 -22.06 -14.62
N PHE A 278 33.66 -21.97 -13.38
CA PHE A 278 34.25 -22.68 -12.24
C PHE A 278 34.25 -24.20 -12.44
N CYS A 279 33.14 -24.78 -12.93
CA CYS A 279 33.07 -26.19 -13.24
C CYS A 279 34.06 -26.59 -14.35
N GLU A 280 34.17 -25.79 -15.41
CA GLU A 280 35.14 -26.00 -16.49
C GLU A 280 36.59 -25.93 -15.98
N ASP A 281 36.94 -24.85 -15.27
CA ASP A 281 38.29 -24.60 -14.73
C ASP A 281 38.74 -25.70 -13.75
N CYS A 282 37.81 -26.29 -12.98
CA CYS A 282 38.08 -27.36 -12.03
C CYS A 282 37.84 -28.78 -12.60
N SER A 283 37.48 -28.92 -13.89
CA SER A 283 37.12 -30.20 -14.50
C SER A 283 36.01 -30.97 -13.73
N ILE A 284 35.05 -30.22 -13.17
CA ILE A 284 33.89 -30.75 -12.45
C ILE A 284 32.72 -30.89 -13.42
N VAL A 285 32.07 -32.06 -13.42
CA VAL A 285 30.82 -32.26 -14.18
C VAL A 285 29.73 -31.34 -13.63
N MET A 286 29.17 -30.49 -14.48
CA MET A 286 28.16 -29.53 -14.07
C MET A 286 26.89 -30.26 -13.58
N PRO A 287 26.42 -30.00 -12.35
CA PRO A 287 25.22 -30.63 -11.84
C PRO A 287 23.98 -30.12 -12.59
N VAL A 288 22.99 -31.00 -12.77
CA VAL A 288 21.68 -30.62 -13.30
C VAL A 288 20.96 -29.78 -12.26
N LEU A 289 20.77 -28.49 -12.57
CA LEU A 289 20.13 -27.52 -11.71
C LEU A 289 19.00 -26.82 -12.47
N ALA A 290 17.88 -26.60 -11.81
CA ALA A 290 16.73 -25.93 -12.42
C ALA A 290 17.14 -24.56 -13.00
N GLY A 291 16.87 -24.36 -14.30
CA GLY A 291 17.19 -23.11 -15.00
C GLY A 291 18.65 -22.92 -15.42
N LEU A 292 19.48 -23.97 -15.36
CA LEU A 292 20.77 -24.05 -16.04
C LEU A 292 20.64 -25.10 -17.16
N PRO A 293 21.11 -24.83 -18.40
CA PRO A 293 21.06 -25.82 -19.47
C PRO A 293 21.93 -27.02 -19.11
N GLU A 294 21.45 -28.24 -19.36
CA GLU A 294 22.26 -29.46 -19.26
C GLU A 294 23.36 -29.41 -20.34
N HIS A 295 24.62 -29.73 -19.98
CA HIS A 295 25.63 -30.05 -20.98
C HIS A 295 25.89 -31.55 -20.99
N GLY A 296 25.46 -32.19 -22.08
CA GLY A 296 25.68 -33.62 -22.28
C GLY A 296 25.06 -34.22 -23.55
N VAL A 297 25.12 -33.58 -24.73
CA VAL A 297 25.21 -34.33 -26.01
C VAL A 297 26.12 -33.57 -26.97
N THR A 298 27.42 -33.89 -26.93
CA THR A 298 28.25 -33.83 -28.13
C THR A 298 27.85 -35.03 -29.00
N GLY A 299 27.03 -34.79 -30.03
CA GLY A 299 26.56 -35.82 -30.95
C GLY A 299 26.42 -35.23 -32.35
N LYS A 300 27.07 -35.89 -33.30
CA LYS A 300 27.34 -35.46 -34.67
C LYS A 300 26.11 -34.95 -35.43
N ALA A 301 26.36 -33.98 -36.30
CA ALA A 301 25.59 -33.83 -37.53
C ALA A 301 25.68 -35.16 -38.30
N ASP A 302 24.56 -35.88 -38.38
CA ASP A 302 24.36 -36.91 -39.40
C ASP A 302 23.06 -36.62 -40.15
N ARG A 303 23.19 -36.80 -41.46
CA ARG A 303 22.27 -36.47 -42.55
C ARG A 303 20.93 -37.21 -42.41
N LEU A 304 19.82 -36.49 -42.60
CA LEU A 304 18.78 -36.69 -43.62
C LEU A 304 17.72 -35.58 -43.49
#